data_AF-A0AAW1PF85-F1
#
_entry.id   AF-A0AAW1PF85-F1
#
_cell.length_a   1.000
_cell.length_b   1.000
_cell.length_c   1.000
_cell.angle_alpha   90.00
_cell.angle_beta   90.00
_cell.angle_gamma   90.00
#
_symmetry.space_group_name_H-M   'P 1'
#
loop_
_entity.id
_entity.type
_entity.pdbx_description
1 polymer ?
#
loop_
_entity_poly.entity_id
_entity_poly.type
_entity_poly.pdbx_seq_one_letter_code
_entity_poly.pdbx_strand_id
1 'polypeptide(L)'
;MQGLAGLLKATRLAAGIRGFSTESNPTQLVQKLAQLSHRSAVQFGSGAVVQLGNKASHSNHAAWVQFCRSYTSPTAVQATGQQLQHGFAAHLLVRKATHTRSSGLGAALAARLRAQSRRFSTVTAGAAGPVLRASQAYTTAAASGLAAGLPRHAQRAVAWWLAGCAGWVFSMVVLGGVTRLTRSGLSMTDWKLAGERPPRSACDWEAEFAKYKASPEFQKVNRSMRLDEFKFIYWMEYAHRMWGRVLGLAFAGPALVFAARGYINRPLAQRLGLLFLMGGTQGLVGWWMVRSGLEAPPSEWDVPRVSPYRLAAHLTSAVVIYSMLMWTALTLAFPVPSAAMSSETAAAGAAVLRRWAHPVTGIIALTALSGAFVAGMDAGHAYNTFPKMAGRWVPEDYFALPGWRNAFENTAAVQFHHRVLAVTTLTSVGTLWWAHRAAVLPRPARLLLNGLAVMTAAQVTLGISTLLLHVPPLLLWASGG
;
A
#
# COMPACT_ATOMS: atom_id res chain seq x y z
N MET A 1 -8.01 45.14 14.21
CA MET A 1 -9.26 44.82 14.93
C MET A 1 -10.06 43.69 14.25
N GLN A 2 -9.50 42.49 14.11
CA GLN A 2 -10.22 41.30 13.58
C GLN A 2 -10.03 40.03 14.44
N GLY A 3 -9.39 40.14 15.61
CA GLY A 3 -9.22 39.04 16.56
C GLY A 3 -10.30 38.93 17.64
N LEU A 4 -11.10 39.98 17.88
CA LEU A 4 -12.07 40.01 18.99
C LEU A 4 -13.50 39.53 18.62
N ALA A 5 -13.85 39.49 17.33
CA ALA A 5 -15.17 39.01 16.90
C ALA A 5 -15.30 37.47 16.93
N GLY A 6 -14.19 36.74 16.82
CA GLY A 6 -14.17 35.27 16.92
C GLY A 6 -14.33 34.78 18.36
N LEU A 7 -13.74 35.48 19.34
CA LEU A 7 -13.85 35.11 20.76
C LEU A 7 -15.25 35.38 21.36
N LEU A 8 -15.99 36.38 20.84
CA LEU A 8 -17.37 36.66 21.25
C LEU A 8 -18.40 35.67 20.67
N LYS A 9 -18.09 34.98 19.55
CA LYS A 9 -18.94 33.91 18.99
C LYS A 9 -18.77 32.58 19.72
N ALA A 10 -17.54 32.26 20.17
CA ALA A 10 -17.28 31.06 20.96
C ALA A 10 -17.82 31.16 22.40
N THR A 11 -17.85 32.37 22.99
CA THR A 11 -18.39 32.58 24.33
C THR A 11 -19.92 32.61 24.38
N ARG A 12 -20.64 32.94 23.29
CA ARG A 12 -22.10 32.79 23.22
C ARG A 12 -22.57 31.35 23.04
N LEU A 13 -21.78 30.49 22.38
CA LEU A 13 -22.09 29.04 22.33
C LEU A 13 -21.85 28.37 23.69
N ALA A 14 -20.83 28.82 24.43
CA ALA A 14 -20.54 28.34 25.77
C ALA A 14 -21.51 28.89 26.84
N ALA A 15 -22.18 30.01 26.60
CA ALA A 15 -23.20 30.57 27.48
C ALA A 15 -24.57 29.87 27.35
N GLY A 16 -24.90 29.30 26.18
CA GLY A 16 -26.12 28.51 25.98
C GLY A 16 -26.13 27.14 26.67
N ILE A 17 -25.00 26.70 27.21
CA ILE A 17 -24.85 25.39 27.87
C ILE A 17 -24.82 25.53 29.41
N ARG A 18 -24.66 26.74 29.95
CA ARG A 18 -24.64 26.98 31.42
C ARG A 18 -26.02 27.23 32.05
N GLY A 19 -27.10 26.84 31.36
CA GLY A 19 -28.48 26.94 31.83
C GLY A 19 -29.21 25.61 31.93
N PHE A 20 -28.52 24.47 31.91
CA PHE A 20 -29.13 23.17 32.21
C PHE A 20 -28.78 22.76 33.64
N SER A 21 -29.38 23.47 34.61
CA SER A 21 -29.53 22.92 35.96
C SER A 21 -30.44 21.69 35.89
N THR A 22 -30.03 20.68 36.64
CA THR A 22 -30.83 19.59 37.22
C THR A 22 -32.34 19.70 36.98
N GLU A 23 -32.91 18.68 36.32
CA GLU A 23 -34.33 18.50 35.93
C GLU A 23 -34.68 18.91 34.49
N SER A 24 -34.34 18.08 33.52
CA SER A 24 -35.15 17.95 32.30
C SER A 24 -35.09 16.53 31.73
N ASN A 25 -36.28 16.01 31.40
CA ASN A 25 -36.52 14.63 30.98
C ASN A 25 -35.68 14.26 29.73
N PRO A 26 -34.91 13.15 29.72
CA PRO A 26 -34.01 12.76 28.63
C PRO A 26 -34.70 12.65 27.26
N THR A 27 -36.01 12.43 27.24
CA THR A 27 -36.82 12.35 26.01
C THR A 27 -36.91 13.69 25.26
N GLN A 28 -36.96 14.83 25.97
CA GLN A 28 -36.99 16.16 25.35
C GLN A 28 -35.62 16.60 24.80
N LEU A 29 -34.53 16.12 25.41
CA LEU A 29 -33.17 16.39 24.96
C LEU A 29 -32.89 15.69 23.61
N VAL A 30 -33.37 14.46 23.45
CA VAL A 30 -33.26 13.69 22.21
C VAL A 30 -34.08 14.32 21.08
N GLN A 31 -35.29 14.82 21.36
CA GLN A 31 -36.12 15.50 20.36
C GLN A 31 -35.52 16.83 19.88
N LYS A 32 -34.89 17.62 20.76
CA LYS A 32 -34.20 18.87 20.36
C LYS A 32 -32.90 18.62 19.60
N LEU A 33 -32.16 17.56 19.93
CA LEU A 33 -30.97 17.15 19.16
C LEU A 33 -31.33 16.60 17.77
N ALA A 34 -32.46 15.89 17.66
CA ALA A 34 -32.99 15.44 16.37
C ALA A 34 -33.39 16.63 15.47
N GLN A 35 -34.03 17.66 16.02
CA GLN A 35 -34.36 18.89 15.27
C GLN A 35 -33.13 19.68 14.80
N LEU A 36 -32.04 19.68 15.58
CA LEU A 36 -30.77 20.30 15.19
C LEU A 36 -30.05 19.49 14.08
N SER A 37 -30.16 18.16 14.07
CA SER A 37 -29.62 17.31 13.00
C SER A 37 -30.37 17.49 11.67
N HIS A 38 -31.68 17.77 11.74
CA HIS A 38 -32.52 17.93 10.55
C HIS A 38 -32.24 19.23 9.78
N ARG A 39 -31.71 20.27 10.45
CA ARG A 39 -31.27 21.51 9.79
C ARG A 39 -29.92 21.38 9.07
N SER A 40 -29.09 20.40 9.45
CA SER A 40 -27.80 20.13 8.80
C SER A 40 -27.92 19.19 7.59
N ALA A 41 -29.01 18.42 7.50
CA ALA A 41 -29.26 17.46 6.42
C ALA A 41 -29.89 18.08 5.14
N VAL A 42 -30.25 19.38 5.15
CA VAL A 42 -30.81 20.09 3.99
C VAL A 42 -29.73 20.68 3.07
N GLN A 43 -28.44 20.57 3.43
CA GLN A 43 -27.35 21.21 2.68
C GLN A 43 -26.49 20.27 1.81
N PHE A 44 -26.78 18.96 1.78
CA PHE A 44 -26.14 18.03 0.84
C PHE A 44 -27.18 17.12 0.20
N GLY A 45 -27.37 17.31 -1.10
CA GLY A 45 -28.40 16.68 -1.91
C GLY A 45 -28.39 15.15 -1.90
N SER A 46 -29.60 14.61 -1.84
CA SER A 46 -29.97 13.20 -1.78
C SER A 46 -29.84 12.49 -3.13
N GLY A 47 -29.46 11.21 -3.11
CA GLY A 47 -29.73 10.27 -4.20
C GLY A 47 -28.92 8.98 -4.11
N ALA A 48 -29.61 7.85 -3.95
CA ALA A 48 -29.12 6.45 -4.03
C ALA A 48 -28.49 5.81 -2.77
N VAL A 49 -29.31 5.53 -1.73
CA VAL A 49 -28.99 4.48 -0.72
C VAL A 49 -30.21 3.57 -0.43
N VAL A 50 -31.23 3.51 -1.28
CA VAL A 50 -32.37 2.60 -1.09
C VAL A 50 -32.59 1.77 -2.34
N GLN A 51 -31.81 0.69 -2.49
CA GLN A 51 -32.21 -0.54 -3.20
C GLN A 51 -31.11 -1.63 -3.24
N LEU A 52 -30.51 -1.98 -2.09
CA LEU A 52 -29.69 -3.20 -1.97
C LEU A 52 -30.00 -3.93 -0.66
N GLY A 53 -31.30 -4.07 -0.36
CA GLY A 53 -31.81 -4.83 0.77
C GLY A 53 -32.60 -6.03 0.29
N ASN A 54 -31.95 -7.03 -0.31
CA ASN A 54 -32.37 -8.43 -0.19
C ASN A 54 -31.36 -9.38 -0.85
N LYS A 55 -31.01 -10.45 -0.12
CA LYS A 55 -30.04 -11.54 -0.42
C LYS A 55 -28.60 -11.30 0.02
N ALA A 56 -28.38 -11.21 1.33
CA ALA A 56 -27.12 -11.63 1.94
C ALA A 56 -27.42 -12.43 3.22
N SER A 57 -26.75 -13.58 3.36
CA SER A 57 -26.79 -14.50 4.50
C SER A 57 -26.87 -13.77 5.86
N HIS A 58 -27.86 -14.14 6.68
CA HIS A 58 -28.14 -13.56 8.00
C HIS A 58 -26.93 -13.53 8.97
N SER A 59 -25.87 -14.31 8.74
CA SER A 59 -24.69 -14.37 9.60
C SER A 59 -23.72 -13.19 9.45
N ASN A 60 -23.61 -12.60 8.25
CA ASN A 60 -22.61 -11.56 7.97
C ASN A 60 -23.12 -10.13 8.21
N HIS A 61 -24.44 -9.95 8.13
CA HIS A 61 -25.07 -8.64 8.36
C HIS A 61 -25.06 -8.26 9.85
N ALA A 62 -25.27 -9.22 10.75
CA ALA A 62 -25.24 -9.00 12.19
C ALA A 62 -23.87 -8.48 12.69
N ALA A 63 -22.78 -9.06 12.19
CA ALA A 63 -21.42 -8.63 12.55
C ALA A 63 -21.09 -7.21 12.03
N TRP A 64 -21.57 -6.86 10.83
CA TRP A 64 -21.37 -5.53 10.24
C TRP A 64 -22.22 -4.45 10.94
N VAL A 65 -23.45 -4.78 11.32
CA VAL A 65 -24.32 -3.89 12.12
C VAL A 65 -23.75 -3.68 13.53
N GLN A 66 -23.17 -4.72 14.14
CA GLN A 66 -22.50 -4.61 15.43
C GLN A 66 -21.22 -3.75 15.36
N PHE A 67 -20.48 -3.83 14.26
CA PHE A 67 -19.35 -2.95 13.95
C PHE A 67 -19.78 -1.47 13.86
N CYS A 68 -20.84 -1.15 13.12
CA CYS A 68 -21.31 0.23 12.99
C CYS A 68 -21.88 0.81 14.30
N ARG A 69 -22.61 0.00 15.09
CA ARG A 69 -23.12 0.43 16.41
C ARG A 69 -22.00 0.75 17.41
N SER A 70 -20.83 0.13 17.28
CA SER A 70 -19.68 0.42 18.15
C SER A 70 -19.01 1.78 17.87
N TYR A 71 -19.30 2.41 16.73
CA TYR A 71 -18.76 3.72 16.33
C TYR A 71 -19.72 4.89 16.59
N THR A 72 -21.01 4.65 16.81
CA THR A 72 -22.03 5.70 16.92
C THR A 72 -22.53 5.96 18.35
N SER A 73 -21.95 5.33 19.39
CA SER A 73 -22.39 5.57 20.76
C SER A 73 -21.79 6.88 21.31
N PRO A 74 -22.61 7.84 21.81
CA PRO A 74 -22.13 9.13 22.32
C PRO A 74 -21.12 9.01 23.47
N THR A 75 -21.22 7.92 24.24
CA THR A 75 -20.32 7.58 25.35
C THR A 75 -18.89 7.25 24.91
N ALA A 76 -18.67 6.74 23.69
CA ALA A 76 -17.34 6.38 23.21
C ALA A 76 -16.53 7.60 22.78
N VAL A 77 -17.16 8.61 22.17
CA VAL A 77 -16.48 9.81 21.66
C VAL A 77 -16.10 10.77 22.80
N GLN A 78 -16.97 10.94 23.82
CA GLN A 78 -16.66 11.76 24.99
C GLN A 78 -15.61 11.12 25.92
N ALA A 79 -15.67 9.80 26.14
CA ALA A 79 -14.68 9.09 26.95
C ALA A 79 -13.27 9.18 26.34
N THR A 80 -13.15 9.08 25.01
CA THR A 80 -11.86 9.13 24.31
C THR A 80 -11.22 10.53 24.37
N GLY A 81 -12.03 11.60 24.30
CA GLY A 81 -11.56 12.99 24.37
C GLY A 81 -11.05 13.40 25.77
N GLN A 82 -11.76 13.03 26.83
CA GLN A 82 -11.33 13.32 28.22
C GLN A 82 -10.16 12.43 28.65
N GLN A 83 -10.10 11.16 28.22
CA GLN A 83 -9.02 10.23 28.60
C GLN A 83 -7.65 10.60 27.99
N LEU A 84 -7.61 11.20 26.80
CA LEU A 84 -6.36 11.61 26.17
C LEU A 84 -5.71 12.82 26.85
N GLN A 85 -6.50 13.77 27.38
CA GLN A 85 -5.98 14.94 28.09
C GLN A 85 -5.41 14.58 29.47
N HIS A 86 -6.07 13.67 30.21
CA HIS A 86 -5.58 13.22 31.53
C HIS A 86 -4.37 12.27 31.44
N GLY A 87 -4.28 11.45 30.39
CA GLY A 87 -3.14 10.54 30.17
C GLY A 87 -1.83 11.26 29.86
N PHE A 88 -1.88 12.35 29.09
CA PHE A 88 -0.69 13.13 28.74
C PHE A 88 -0.13 13.90 29.95
N ALA A 89 -1.03 14.46 30.78
CA ALA A 89 -0.65 15.14 32.03
C ALA A 89 -0.01 14.17 33.05
N ALA A 90 -0.55 12.95 33.19
CA ALA A 90 0.03 11.92 34.05
C ALA A 90 1.41 11.45 33.58
N HIS A 91 1.63 11.33 32.26
CA HIS A 91 2.91 10.92 31.70
C HIS A 91 4.03 11.96 31.89
N LEU A 92 3.69 13.25 31.84
CA LEU A 92 4.59 14.37 32.12
C LEU A 92 4.94 14.48 33.62
N LEU A 93 3.98 14.22 34.51
CA LEU A 93 4.19 14.23 35.96
C LEU A 93 5.09 13.08 36.44
N VAL A 94 4.98 11.89 35.86
CA VAL A 94 5.87 10.75 36.16
C VAL A 94 7.32 11.05 35.79
N ARG A 95 7.57 11.75 34.67
CA ARG A 95 8.91 12.17 34.25
C ARG A 95 9.54 13.24 35.17
N LYS A 96 8.71 14.10 35.78
CA LYS A 96 9.18 15.13 36.72
C LYS A 96 9.50 14.55 38.11
N ALA A 97 8.76 13.54 38.56
CA ALA A 97 8.97 12.90 39.86
C ALA A 97 10.20 11.97 39.92
N THR A 98 10.71 11.51 38.77
CA THR A 98 11.89 10.63 38.71
C THR A 98 13.23 11.36 38.89
N HIS A 99 13.24 12.68 39.05
CA HIS A 99 14.48 13.47 39.15
C HIS A 99 14.76 14.12 40.52
N THR A 100 13.90 13.91 41.53
CA THR A 100 14.11 14.44 42.89
C THR A 100 14.47 13.33 43.86
N ARG A 101 15.72 13.30 44.35
CA ARG A 101 16.12 12.50 45.52
C ARG A 101 15.51 13.10 46.79
N SER A 102 15.02 12.22 47.66
CA SER A 102 14.68 12.37 49.09
C SER A 102 13.18 12.48 49.48
N SER A 103 12.86 11.72 50.54
CA SER A 103 11.59 11.53 51.29
C SER A 103 10.58 10.48 50.76
N GLY A 104 10.11 9.62 51.68
CA GLY A 104 9.28 8.43 51.42
C GLY A 104 7.90 8.68 50.79
N LEU A 105 7.43 9.93 50.75
CA LEU A 105 6.19 10.33 50.07
C LEU A 105 6.29 10.23 48.53
N GLY A 106 7.48 10.48 47.96
CA GLY A 106 7.70 10.39 46.50
C GLY A 106 7.59 8.96 45.95
N ALA A 107 8.02 7.97 46.74
CA ALA A 107 7.94 6.56 46.36
C ALA A 107 6.50 6.03 46.34
N ALA A 108 5.68 6.45 47.31
CA ALA A 108 4.26 6.07 47.39
C ALA A 108 3.43 6.70 46.26
N LEU A 109 3.70 7.95 45.89
CA LEU A 109 3.05 8.63 44.78
C LEU A 109 3.44 8.01 43.43
N ALA A 110 4.72 7.68 43.23
CA ALA A 110 5.20 6.98 42.04
C ALA A 110 4.59 5.57 41.91
N ALA A 111 4.40 4.85 43.02
CA ALA A 111 3.73 3.56 43.03
C ALA A 111 2.24 3.66 42.65
N ARG A 112 1.51 4.65 43.20
CA ARG A 112 0.10 4.91 42.84
C ARG A 112 -0.07 5.33 41.38
N LEU A 113 0.81 6.18 40.86
CA LEU A 113 0.78 6.60 39.45
C LEU A 113 1.14 5.45 38.49
N ARG A 114 2.06 4.55 38.87
CA ARG A 114 2.34 3.30 38.12
C ARG A 114 1.17 2.32 38.16
N ALA A 115 0.41 2.25 39.26
CA ALA A 115 -0.79 1.42 39.33
C ALA A 115 -1.93 1.98 38.46
N GLN A 116 -2.09 3.31 38.41
CA GLN A 116 -3.03 3.98 37.53
C GLN A 116 -2.66 3.83 36.04
N SER A 117 -1.38 3.93 35.67
CA SER A 117 -0.94 3.72 34.29
C SER A 117 -1.13 2.27 33.82
N ARG A 118 -0.96 1.28 34.72
CA ARG A 118 -1.30 -0.13 34.44
C ARG A 118 -2.80 -0.36 34.27
N ARG A 119 -3.66 0.36 35.02
CA ARG A 119 -5.12 0.37 34.83
C ARG A 119 -5.54 1.04 33.51
N PHE A 120 -4.86 2.10 33.08
CA PHE A 120 -5.14 2.75 31.78
C PHE A 120 -4.68 1.91 30.58
N SER A 121 -3.57 1.17 30.71
CA SER A 121 -3.08 0.25 29.68
C SER A 121 -4.00 -0.97 29.49
N THR A 122 -4.72 -1.38 30.54
CA THR A 122 -5.70 -2.47 30.47
C THR A 122 -7.03 -2.03 29.85
N VAL A 123 -7.47 -0.79 30.08
CA VAL A 123 -8.71 -0.23 29.50
C VAL A 123 -8.56 0.05 27.99
N THR A 124 -7.42 0.59 27.55
CA THR A 124 -7.14 0.82 26.13
C THR A 124 -6.94 -0.48 25.34
N ALA A 125 -6.38 -1.52 25.98
CA ALA A 125 -6.33 -2.88 25.42
C ALA A 125 -7.73 -3.51 25.27
N GLY A 126 -8.67 -3.15 26.16
CA GLY A 126 -10.05 -3.65 26.16
C GLY A 126 -10.91 -3.16 24.99
N ALA A 127 -10.70 -1.92 24.52
CA ALA A 127 -11.49 -1.34 23.42
C ALA A 127 -10.92 -1.65 22.02
N ALA A 128 -9.59 -1.82 21.89
CA ALA A 128 -8.95 -2.24 20.64
C ALA A 128 -9.05 -3.77 20.40
N GLY A 129 -9.22 -4.55 21.47
CA GLY A 129 -9.29 -6.01 21.43
C GLY A 129 -10.43 -6.58 20.55
N PRO A 130 -11.67 -6.09 20.65
CA PRO A 130 -12.80 -6.58 19.85
C PRO A 130 -12.62 -6.34 18.35
N VAL A 131 -12.12 -5.18 17.94
CA VAL A 131 -11.91 -4.83 16.52
C VAL A 131 -10.77 -5.66 15.91
N LEU A 132 -9.67 -5.85 16.66
CA LEU A 132 -8.56 -6.71 16.27
C LEU A 132 -8.95 -8.20 16.23
N ARG A 133 -9.79 -8.66 17.16
CA ARG A 133 -10.30 -10.05 17.16
C ARG A 133 -11.28 -10.29 16.00
N ALA A 134 -12.14 -9.32 15.69
CA ALA A 134 -13.07 -9.41 14.56
C ALA A 134 -12.34 -9.41 13.20
N SER A 135 -11.31 -8.58 13.02
CA SER A 135 -10.50 -8.59 11.79
C SER A 135 -9.65 -9.86 11.66
N GLN A 136 -9.13 -10.39 12.77
CA GLN A 136 -8.46 -11.69 12.81
C GLN A 136 -9.42 -12.84 12.48
N ALA A 137 -10.63 -12.85 13.04
CA ALA A 137 -11.65 -13.86 12.76
C ALA A 137 -12.09 -13.84 11.29
N TYR A 138 -12.33 -12.65 10.72
CA TYR A 138 -12.71 -12.49 9.32
C TYR A 138 -11.61 -12.98 8.35
N THR A 139 -10.35 -12.59 8.60
CA THR A 139 -9.21 -13.01 7.77
C THR A 139 -9.01 -14.53 7.82
N THR A 140 -9.24 -15.15 8.97
CA THR A 140 -9.08 -16.60 9.16
C THR A 140 -10.24 -17.37 8.53
N ALA A 141 -11.47 -16.85 8.60
CA ALA A 141 -12.64 -17.42 7.93
C ALA A 141 -12.55 -17.30 6.40
N ALA A 142 -12.11 -16.16 5.87
CA ALA A 142 -11.91 -15.96 4.43
C ALA A 142 -10.79 -16.84 3.86
N ALA A 143 -9.67 -17.01 4.61
CA ALA A 143 -8.58 -17.92 4.24
C ALA A 143 -9.00 -19.39 4.30
N SER A 144 -9.86 -19.76 5.25
CA SER A 144 -10.48 -21.10 5.33
C SER A 144 -11.39 -21.37 4.13
N GLY A 145 -12.14 -20.37 3.68
CA GLY A 145 -13.05 -20.49 2.53
C GLY A 145 -12.37 -20.75 1.18
N LEU A 146 -11.16 -20.21 0.95
CA LEU A 146 -10.46 -20.39 -0.33
C LEU A 146 -10.00 -21.83 -0.59
N ALA A 147 -9.69 -22.58 0.47
CA ALA A 147 -9.23 -23.98 0.38
C ALA A 147 -10.32 -25.01 0.73
N ALA A 148 -11.48 -24.55 1.22
CA ALA A 148 -12.55 -25.41 1.73
C ALA A 148 -13.02 -26.43 0.69
N GLY A 149 -13.09 -27.70 1.10
CA GLY A 149 -13.59 -28.80 0.27
C GLY A 149 -12.65 -29.28 -0.85
N LEU A 150 -11.51 -28.62 -1.06
CA LEU A 150 -10.54 -29.03 -2.09
C LEU A 150 -9.55 -30.07 -1.53
N PRO A 151 -9.18 -31.11 -2.29
CA PRO A 151 -8.17 -32.06 -1.83
C PRO A 151 -6.78 -31.41 -1.81
N ARG A 152 -5.89 -31.88 -0.91
CA ARG A 152 -4.56 -31.27 -0.68
C ARG A 152 -3.69 -31.19 -1.94
N HIS A 153 -3.75 -32.17 -2.83
CA HIS A 153 -3.00 -32.14 -4.08
C HIS A 153 -3.49 -31.03 -5.02
N ALA A 154 -4.80 -30.81 -5.10
CA ALA A 154 -5.39 -29.72 -5.88
C ALA A 154 -4.99 -28.35 -5.33
N GLN A 155 -5.08 -28.17 -4.00
CA GLN A 155 -4.64 -26.94 -3.33
C GLN A 155 -3.18 -26.61 -3.66
N ARG A 156 -2.28 -27.62 -3.57
CA ARG A 156 -0.85 -27.45 -3.90
C ARG A 156 -0.63 -27.15 -5.38
N ALA A 157 -1.33 -27.83 -6.28
CA ALA A 157 -1.21 -27.60 -7.72
C ALA A 157 -1.62 -26.16 -8.08
N VAL A 158 -2.76 -25.69 -7.57
CA VAL A 158 -3.22 -24.31 -7.78
C VAL A 158 -2.26 -23.32 -7.11
N ALA A 159 -1.76 -23.61 -5.91
CA ALA A 159 -0.81 -22.75 -5.22
C ALA A 159 0.50 -22.57 -6.01
N TRP A 160 1.08 -23.64 -6.54
CA TRP A 160 2.31 -23.57 -7.35
C TRP A 160 2.09 -22.85 -8.67
N TRP A 161 0.97 -23.07 -9.34
CA TRP A 161 0.61 -22.32 -10.53
C TRP A 161 0.48 -20.81 -10.23
N LEU A 162 -0.22 -20.43 -9.16
CA LEU A 162 -0.34 -19.02 -8.74
C LEU A 162 1.01 -18.41 -8.32
N ALA A 163 1.87 -19.18 -7.66
CA ALA A 163 3.23 -18.76 -7.33
C ALA A 163 4.07 -18.54 -8.60
N GLY A 164 3.92 -19.41 -9.61
CA GLY A 164 4.52 -19.25 -10.94
C GLY A 164 4.03 -17.97 -11.63
N CYS A 165 2.72 -17.70 -11.61
CA CYS A 165 2.15 -16.44 -12.10
C CYS A 165 2.69 -15.22 -11.34
N ALA A 166 2.86 -15.31 -10.01
CA ALA A 166 3.46 -14.24 -9.22
C ALA A 166 4.93 -13.99 -9.60
N GLY A 167 5.72 -15.05 -9.80
CA GLY A 167 7.09 -14.97 -10.32
C GLY A 167 7.14 -14.35 -11.71
N TRP A 168 6.16 -14.65 -12.56
CA TRP A 168 6.01 -14.03 -13.88
C TRP A 168 5.70 -12.54 -13.77
N VAL A 169 4.76 -12.13 -12.91
CA VAL A 169 4.47 -10.71 -12.65
C VAL A 169 5.72 -9.99 -12.12
N PHE A 170 6.49 -10.62 -11.23
CA PHE A 170 7.76 -10.06 -10.77
C PHE A 170 8.75 -9.85 -11.93
N SER A 171 8.90 -10.83 -12.83
CA SER A 171 9.73 -10.69 -14.03
C SER A 171 9.24 -9.55 -14.95
N MET A 172 7.93 -9.36 -15.06
CA MET A 172 7.32 -8.23 -15.78
C MET A 172 7.70 -6.90 -15.15
N VAL A 173 7.67 -6.78 -13.82
CA VAL A 173 8.09 -5.55 -13.13
C VAL A 173 9.56 -5.25 -13.39
N VAL A 174 10.44 -6.26 -13.36
CA VAL A 174 11.86 -6.10 -13.69
C VAL A 174 12.02 -5.66 -15.15
N LEU A 175 11.39 -6.35 -16.10
CA LEU A 175 11.44 -6.02 -17.52
C LEU A 175 10.91 -4.61 -17.80
N GLY A 176 9.82 -4.21 -17.14
CA GLY A 176 9.27 -2.85 -17.21
C GLY A 176 10.22 -1.81 -16.63
N GLY A 177 10.92 -2.12 -15.53
CA GLY A 177 11.98 -1.30 -14.97
C GLY A 177 13.14 -1.09 -15.97
N VAL A 178 13.59 -2.16 -16.63
CA VAL A 178 14.61 -2.07 -17.69
C VAL A 178 14.10 -1.27 -18.89
N THR A 179 12.85 -1.46 -19.29
CA THR A 179 12.20 -0.71 -20.38
C THR A 179 12.19 0.80 -20.08
N ARG A 180 11.96 1.16 -18.81
CA ARG A 180 12.05 2.55 -18.36
C ARG A 180 13.49 3.08 -18.37
N LEU A 181 14.45 2.34 -17.80
CA LEU A 181 15.86 2.75 -17.71
C LEU A 181 16.52 2.91 -19.08
N THR A 182 16.11 2.09 -20.05
CA THR A 182 16.55 2.17 -21.46
C THR A 182 15.76 3.19 -22.28
N ARG A 183 14.79 3.90 -21.67
CA ARG A 183 13.85 4.81 -22.35
C ARG A 183 13.16 4.19 -23.56
N SER A 184 12.84 2.90 -23.49
CA SER A 184 12.19 2.18 -24.59
C SER A 184 10.67 2.22 -24.54
N GLY A 185 10.07 2.66 -23.42
CA GLY A 185 8.61 2.57 -23.22
C GLY A 185 7.73 3.48 -24.09
N LEU A 186 8.29 4.21 -25.05
CA LEU A 186 7.58 5.05 -26.02
C LEU A 186 7.95 4.71 -27.48
N SER A 187 8.69 3.61 -27.70
CA SER A 187 9.17 3.17 -29.01
C SER A 187 8.06 2.63 -29.91
N MET A 188 7.00 2.05 -29.32
CA MET A 188 5.81 1.55 -30.02
C MET A 188 4.64 2.53 -29.86
N THR A 189 4.47 3.41 -30.84
CA THR A 189 3.47 4.48 -30.83
C THR A 189 2.04 4.00 -31.03
N ASP A 190 1.86 2.85 -31.68
CA ASP A 190 0.56 2.21 -31.88
C ASP A 190 0.28 1.17 -30.78
N TRP A 191 -1.02 0.87 -30.59
CA TRP A 191 -1.46 -0.20 -29.71
C TRP A 191 -2.54 -1.04 -30.36
N LYS A 192 -2.37 -2.36 -30.31
CA LYS A 192 -3.37 -3.33 -30.83
C LYS A 192 -3.76 -4.32 -29.75
N LEU A 193 -5.05 -4.56 -29.54
CA LEU A 193 -5.52 -5.52 -28.52
C LEU A 193 -5.10 -6.98 -28.82
N ALA A 194 -4.98 -7.36 -30.09
CA ALA A 194 -4.53 -8.68 -30.51
C ALA A 194 -3.78 -8.60 -31.85
N GLY A 195 -3.04 -9.67 -32.19
CA GLY A 195 -2.40 -9.81 -33.51
C GLY A 195 -1.17 -8.94 -33.76
N GLU A 196 -0.58 -8.37 -32.70
CA GLU A 196 0.65 -7.58 -32.80
C GLU A 196 1.85 -8.50 -33.09
N ARG A 197 2.35 -8.43 -34.33
CA ARG A 197 3.51 -9.20 -34.79
C ARG A 197 4.71 -8.26 -34.88
N PRO A 198 5.92 -8.72 -34.53
CA PRO A 198 7.11 -7.90 -34.66
C PRO A 198 7.43 -7.70 -36.15
N PRO A 199 8.08 -6.60 -36.55
CA PRO A 199 8.54 -6.37 -37.92
C PRO A 199 9.45 -7.50 -38.39
N ARG A 200 9.24 -8.00 -39.62
CA ARG A 200 10.01 -9.14 -40.17
C ARG A 200 10.83 -8.76 -41.40
N SER A 201 10.37 -7.79 -42.17
CA SER A 201 11.07 -7.28 -43.35
C SER A 201 11.78 -5.95 -43.05
N ALA A 202 12.74 -5.57 -43.90
CA ALA A 202 13.35 -4.24 -43.83
C ALA A 202 12.31 -3.12 -44.02
N CYS A 203 11.32 -3.33 -44.88
CA CYS A 203 10.22 -2.39 -45.10
C CYS A 203 9.36 -2.20 -43.84
N ASP A 204 9.07 -3.29 -43.10
CA ASP A 204 8.30 -3.22 -41.85
C ASP A 204 9.05 -2.39 -40.80
N TRP A 205 10.37 -2.61 -40.70
CA TRP A 205 11.23 -1.89 -39.76
C TRP A 205 11.29 -0.40 -40.07
N GLU A 206 11.44 -0.02 -41.34
CA GLU A 206 11.41 1.38 -41.76
C GLU A 206 10.05 2.02 -41.50
N ALA A 207 8.94 1.28 -41.69
CA ALA A 207 7.60 1.78 -41.41
C ALA A 207 7.38 2.08 -39.92
N GLU A 208 7.77 1.16 -39.03
CA GLU A 208 7.68 1.40 -37.58
C GLU A 208 8.64 2.52 -37.14
N PHE A 209 9.84 2.59 -37.72
CA PHE A 209 10.78 3.65 -37.41
C PHE A 209 10.28 5.03 -37.88
N ALA A 210 9.61 5.09 -39.04
CA ALA A 210 8.98 6.31 -39.53
C ALA A 210 7.89 6.82 -38.58
N LYS A 211 7.11 5.93 -37.96
CA LYS A 211 6.14 6.31 -36.91
C LYS A 211 6.85 6.85 -35.68
N TYR A 212 7.94 6.20 -35.24
CA TYR A 212 8.72 6.67 -34.10
C TYR A 212 9.36 8.04 -34.35
N LYS A 213 9.84 8.30 -35.58
CA LYS A 213 10.38 9.62 -35.99
C LYS A 213 9.36 10.76 -35.84
N ALA A 214 8.07 10.46 -35.97
CA ALA A 214 7.00 11.42 -35.77
C ALA A 214 6.69 11.71 -34.29
N SER A 215 7.23 10.90 -33.35
CA SER A 215 6.98 11.07 -31.92
C SER A 215 7.75 12.27 -31.33
N PRO A 216 7.24 12.89 -30.25
CA PRO A 216 7.96 13.94 -29.54
C PRO A 216 9.32 13.46 -28.99
N GLU A 217 9.43 12.20 -28.58
CA GLU A 217 10.66 11.63 -28.01
C GLU A 217 11.78 11.59 -29.05
N PHE A 218 11.50 11.13 -30.28
CA PHE A 218 12.49 11.19 -31.36
C PHE A 218 12.85 12.64 -31.68
N GLN A 219 11.84 13.51 -31.80
CA GLN A 219 12.03 14.91 -32.15
C GLN A 219 12.74 15.75 -31.09
N LYS A 220 12.83 15.32 -29.83
CA LYS A 220 13.52 16.10 -28.78
C LYS A 220 14.75 15.42 -28.20
N VAL A 221 14.74 14.09 -28.10
CA VAL A 221 15.77 13.32 -27.38
C VAL A 221 16.61 12.50 -28.35
N ASN A 222 15.98 11.83 -29.32
CA ASN A 222 16.63 10.79 -30.14
C ASN A 222 16.81 11.18 -31.62
N ARG A 223 16.98 12.48 -31.94
CA ARG A 223 16.99 12.99 -33.33
C ARG A 223 18.00 12.31 -34.27
N SER A 224 19.13 11.87 -33.72
CA SER A 224 20.21 11.24 -34.47
C SER A 224 20.17 9.71 -34.43
N MET A 225 19.14 9.12 -33.83
CA MET A 225 19.04 7.67 -33.64
C MET A 225 18.99 6.96 -34.99
N ARG A 226 19.74 5.87 -35.11
CA ARG A 226 19.76 4.98 -36.27
C ARG A 226 18.73 3.87 -36.13
N LEU A 227 18.39 3.22 -37.25
CA LEU A 227 17.44 2.11 -37.25
C LEU A 227 17.84 0.97 -36.30
N ASP A 228 19.14 0.65 -36.21
CA ASP A 228 19.60 -0.45 -35.35
C ASP A 228 19.46 -0.13 -33.85
N GLU A 229 19.63 1.14 -33.46
CA GLU A 229 19.37 1.61 -32.09
C GLU A 229 17.85 1.60 -31.81
N PHE A 230 17.03 1.98 -32.79
CA PHE A 230 15.57 1.88 -32.70
C PHE A 230 15.10 0.44 -32.48
N LYS A 231 15.68 -0.54 -33.19
CA LYS A 231 15.34 -1.97 -33.01
C LYS A 231 15.53 -2.42 -31.56
N PHE A 232 16.59 -1.95 -30.88
CA PHE A 232 16.83 -2.30 -29.48
C PHE A 232 15.69 -1.82 -28.57
N ILE A 233 15.33 -0.53 -28.66
CA ILE A 233 14.25 0.01 -27.83
C ILE A 233 12.89 -0.61 -28.19
N TYR A 234 12.64 -0.86 -29.48
CA TYR A 234 11.44 -1.55 -29.94
C TYR A 234 11.32 -2.95 -29.33
N TRP A 235 12.39 -3.74 -29.35
CA TRP A 235 12.37 -5.10 -28.80
C TRP A 235 12.13 -5.13 -27.30
N MET A 236 12.67 -4.17 -26.55
CA MET A 236 12.41 -4.05 -25.12
C MET A 236 10.93 -3.82 -24.82
N GLU A 237 10.30 -2.87 -25.51
CA GLU A 237 8.88 -2.57 -25.32
C GLU A 237 7.98 -3.71 -25.84
N TYR A 238 8.29 -4.25 -27.03
CA TYR A 238 7.58 -5.40 -27.60
C TYR A 238 7.62 -6.60 -26.66
N ALA A 239 8.80 -6.94 -26.12
CA ALA A 239 8.97 -8.01 -25.17
C ALA A 239 8.11 -7.77 -23.94
N HIS A 240 8.13 -6.57 -23.35
CA HIS A 240 7.30 -6.25 -22.19
C HIS A 240 5.80 -6.41 -22.49
N ARG A 241 5.31 -5.88 -23.61
CA ARG A 241 3.91 -5.99 -24.04
C ARG A 241 3.49 -7.45 -24.28
N MET A 242 4.30 -8.23 -24.99
CA MET A 242 3.99 -9.63 -25.27
C MET A 242 4.06 -10.52 -24.03
N TRP A 243 5.03 -10.27 -23.15
CA TRP A 243 5.20 -11.03 -21.91
C TRP A 243 3.97 -10.92 -21.00
N GLY A 244 3.33 -9.74 -20.96
CA GLY A 244 2.04 -9.54 -20.28
C GLY A 244 0.87 -10.29 -20.92
N ARG A 245 0.80 -10.35 -22.26
CA ARG A 245 -0.25 -11.10 -22.98
C ARG A 245 -0.12 -12.61 -22.75
N VAL A 246 1.10 -13.14 -22.85
CA VAL A 246 1.38 -14.55 -22.59
C VAL A 246 1.03 -14.90 -21.15
N LEU A 247 1.34 -14.04 -20.18
CA LEU A 247 0.89 -14.22 -18.79
C LEU A 247 -0.63 -14.31 -18.68
N GLY A 248 -1.38 -13.48 -19.40
CA GLY A 248 -2.85 -13.56 -19.43
C GLY A 248 -3.35 -14.93 -19.88
N LEU A 249 -2.73 -15.52 -20.91
CA LEU A 249 -3.05 -16.87 -21.39
C LEU A 249 -2.60 -17.97 -20.41
N ALA A 250 -1.39 -17.83 -19.86
CA ALA A 250 -0.83 -18.73 -18.85
C ALA A 250 -1.57 -18.69 -17.52
N PHE A 251 -2.37 -17.63 -17.28
CA PHE A 251 -3.33 -17.57 -16.20
C PHE A 251 -4.66 -18.23 -16.62
N ALA A 252 -5.28 -17.76 -17.71
CA ALA A 252 -6.62 -18.22 -18.10
C ALA A 252 -6.68 -19.72 -18.43
N GLY A 253 -5.71 -20.25 -19.18
CA GLY A 253 -5.69 -21.65 -19.60
C GLY A 253 -5.70 -22.64 -18.42
N PRO A 254 -4.68 -22.59 -17.53
CA PRO A 254 -4.67 -23.44 -16.34
C PRO A 254 -5.87 -23.20 -15.41
N ALA A 255 -6.38 -21.96 -15.28
CA ALA A 255 -7.57 -21.68 -14.50
C ALA A 255 -8.80 -22.47 -15.01
N LEU A 256 -9.02 -22.49 -16.33
CA LEU A 256 -10.10 -23.27 -16.94
C LEU A 256 -9.92 -24.77 -16.72
N VAL A 257 -8.69 -25.26 -16.88
CA VAL A 257 -8.36 -26.68 -16.66
C VAL A 257 -8.58 -27.07 -15.20
N PHE A 258 -8.19 -26.24 -14.24
CA PHE A 258 -8.45 -26.49 -12.82
C PHE A 258 -9.93 -26.42 -12.48
N ALA A 259 -10.69 -25.51 -13.10
CA ALA A 259 -12.14 -25.45 -12.92
C ALA A 259 -12.80 -26.73 -13.44
N ALA A 260 -12.43 -27.19 -14.64
CA ALA A 260 -12.94 -28.43 -15.24
C ALA A 260 -12.60 -29.68 -14.41
N ARG A 261 -11.46 -29.68 -13.71
CA ARG A 261 -11.05 -30.76 -12.79
C ARG A 261 -11.68 -30.69 -11.40
N GLY A 262 -12.52 -29.68 -11.12
CA GLY A 262 -13.09 -29.48 -9.79
C GLY A 262 -12.08 -29.00 -8.74
N TYR A 263 -10.94 -28.44 -9.17
CA TYR A 263 -9.87 -27.95 -8.29
C TYR A 263 -10.10 -26.50 -7.84
N ILE A 264 -11.24 -25.91 -8.22
CA ILE A 264 -11.62 -24.54 -7.88
C ILE A 264 -13.00 -24.55 -7.25
N ASN A 265 -13.10 -24.12 -5.99
CA ASN A 265 -14.36 -23.87 -5.32
C ASN A 265 -14.88 -22.44 -5.62
N ARG A 266 -16.12 -22.12 -5.24
CA ARG A 266 -16.73 -20.82 -5.55
C ARG A 266 -15.95 -19.60 -5.00
N PRO A 267 -15.49 -19.58 -3.72
CA PRO A 267 -14.66 -18.49 -3.22
C PRO A 267 -13.36 -18.30 -4.02
N LEU A 268 -12.70 -19.40 -4.37
CA LEU A 268 -11.48 -19.36 -5.17
C LEU A 268 -11.77 -18.87 -6.60
N ALA A 269 -12.86 -19.31 -7.22
CA ALA A 269 -13.29 -18.82 -8.54
C ALA A 269 -13.49 -17.30 -8.54
N GLN A 270 -14.16 -16.75 -7.53
CA GLN A 270 -14.36 -15.30 -7.39
C GLN A 270 -13.02 -14.56 -7.24
N ARG A 271 -12.10 -15.10 -6.43
CA ARG A 271 -10.75 -14.54 -6.25
C ARG A 271 -9.93 -14.57 -7.55
N LEU A 272 -9.99 -15.66 -8.30
CA LEU A 272 -9.31 -15.82 -9.58
C LEU A 272 -9.91 -14.91 -10.66
N GLY A 273 -11.23 -14.77 -10.70
CA GLY A 273 -11.93 -13.84 -11.58
C GLY A 273 -11.53 -12.38 -11.31
N LEU A 274 -11.44 -11.99 -10.04
CA LEU A 274 -10.92 -10.67 -9.65
C LEU A 274 -9.47 -10.47 -10.10
N LEU A 275 -8.60 -11.46 -9.86
CA LEU A 275 -7.20 -11.40 -10.32
C LEU A 275 -7.08 -11.29 -11.84
N PHE A 276 -7.90 -12.02 -12.58
CA PHE A 276 -7.96 -11.94 -14.04
C PHE A 276 -8.40 -10.55 -14.50
N LEU A 277 -9.46 -10.00 -13.90
CA LEU A 277 -9.95 -8.65 -14.20
C LEU A 277 -8.88 -7.58 -13.89
N MET A 278 -8.20 -7.70 -12.75
CA MET A 278 -7.11 -6.78 -12.37
C MET A 278 -5.94 -6.88 -13.35
N GLY A 279 -5.57 -8.09 -13.76
CA GLY A 279 -4.54 -8.32 -14.79
C GLY A 279 -4.92 -7.75 -16.17
N GLY A 280 -6.18 -7.92 -16.60
CA GLY A 280 -6.67 -7.30 -17.83
C GLY A 280 -6.67 -5.77 -17.76
N THR A 281 -7.14 -5.22 -16.63
CA THR A 281 -7.09 -3.77 -16.36
C THR A 281 -5.67 -3.25 -16.33
N GLN A 282 -4.70 -4.07 -15.94
CA GLN A 282 -3.30 -3.66 -15.94
C GLN A 282 -2.77 -3.37 -17.35
N GLY A 283 -3.20 -4.10 -18.37
CA GLY A 283 -2.91 -3.76 -19.75
C GLY A 283 -3.46 -2.38 -20.15
N LEU A 284 -4.68 -2.05 -19.69
CA LEU A 284 -5.31 -0.75 -19.94
C LEU A 284 -4.59 0.41 -19.24
N VAL A 285 -4.18 0.21 -17.98
CA VAL A 285 -3.40 1.21 -17.23
C VAL A 285 -2.03 1.41 -17.87
N GLY A 286 -1.39 0.35 -18.37
CA GLY A 286 -0.14 0.44 -19.12
C GLY A 286 -0.27 1.24 -20.41
N TRP A 287 -1.33 1.00 -21.19
CA TRP A 287 -1.65 1.81 -22.37
C TRP A 287 -1.91 3.28 -22.02
N TRP A 288 -2.70 3.55 -20.97
CA TRP A 288 -2.99 4.91 -20.50
C TRP A 288 -1.74 5.67 -20.06
N MET A 289 -0.77 4.96 -19.47
CA MET A 289 0.55 5.47 -19.13
C MET A 289 1.36 5.82 -20.39
N VAL A 290 1.53 4.89 -21.33
CA VAL A 290 2.31 5.12 -22.57
C VAL A 290 1.73 6.28 -23.37
N ARG A 291 0.40 6.33 -23.52
CA ARG A 291 -0.28 7.43 -24.23
C ARG A 291 0.10 8.81 -23.68
N SER A 292 0.30 8.95 -22.36
CA SER A 292 0.72 10.24 -21.78
C SER A 292 2.09 10.71 -22.22
N GLY A 293 3.00 9.81 -22.61
CA GLY A 293 4.33 10.18 -23.06
C GLY A 293 4.42 10.48 -24.56
N LEU A 294 3.37 10.13 -25.32
CA LEU A 294 3.28 10.42 -26.76
C LEU A 294 2.63 11.78 -27.05
N GLU A 295 1.99 12.39 -26.05
CA GLU A 295 1.43 13.74 -26.13
C GLU A 295 2.55 14.80 -26.13
N ALA A 296 2.33 15.93 -26.81
CA ALA A 296 3.28 17.02 -26.80
C ALA A 296 3.45 17.56 -25.37
N PRO A 297 4.68 17.75 -24.89
CA PRO A 297 4.90 18.22 -23.52
C PRO A 297 4.40 19.66 -23.33
N PRO A 298 4.01 20.05 -22.10
CA PRO A 298 3.39 21.36 -21.83
C PRO A 298 4.29 22.56 -22.16
N SER A 299 5.60 22.38 -22.05
CA SER A 299 6.62 23.37 -22.36
C SER A 299 7.58 22.85 -23.44
N GLU A 300 8.15 23.77 -24.22
CA GLU A 300 9.21 23.46 -25.17
C GLU A 300 10.46 22.87 -24.50
N TRP A 301 10.73 23.28 -23.26
CA TRP A 301 11.88 22.84 -22.47
C TRP A 301 11.68 21.49 -21.77
N ASP A 302 10.43 20.99 -21.73
CA ASP A 302 10.12 19.74 -21.08
C ASP A 302 10.48 18.54 -21.97
N VAL A 303 11.14 17.56 -21.34
CA VAL A 303 11.47 16.27 -21.95
C VAL A 303 10.20 15.41 -22.04
N PRO A 304 9.89 14.84 -23.22
CA PRO A 304 8.78 13.90 -23.37
C PRO A 304 8.97 12.71 -22.43
N ARG A 305 7.97 12.46 -21.59
CA ARG A 305 7.97 11.33 -20.66
C ARG A 305 6.55 10.99 -20.27
N VAL A 306 6.36 9.75 -19.83
CA VAL A 306 5.09 9.36 -19.22
C VAL A 306 4.86 10.14 -17.93
N SER A 307 3.59 10.41 -17.63
CA SER A 307 3.20 11.07 -16.39
C SER A 307 3.65 10.26 -15.16
N PRO A 308 4.33 10.87 -14.17
CA PRO A 308 4.75 10.19 -12.95
C PRO A 308 3.59 9.54 -12.20
N TYR A 309 2.41 10.17 -12.21
CA TYR A 309 1.20 9.64 -11.59
C TYR A 309 0.70 8.37 -12.29
N ARG A 310 0.74 8.33 -13.63
CA ARG A 310 0.30 7.16 -14.41
C ARG A 310 1.28 6.00 -14.26
N LEU A 311 2.58 6.27 -14.25
CA LEU A 311 3.59 5.26 -13.94
C LEU A 311 3.44 4.72 -12.52
N ALA A 312 3.24 5.60 -11.53
CA ALA A 312 3.02 5.19 -10.15
C ALA A 312 1.77 4.32 -10.02
N ALA A 313 0.67 4.67 -10.69
CA ALA A 313 -0.54 3.86 -10.73
C ALA A 313 -0.30 2.48 -11.38
N HIS A 314 0.42 2.44 -12.49
CA HIS A 314 0.78 1.19 -13.18
C HIS A 314 1.62 0.27 -12.29
N LEU A 315 2.71 0.77 -11.73
CA LEU A 315 3.58 -0.04 -10.86
C LEU A 315 2.86 -0.46 -9.57
N THR A 316 2.13 0.44 -8.93
CA THR A 316 1.42 0.14 -7.68
C THR A 316 0.35 -0.93 -7.89
N SER A 317 -0.44 -0.84 -8.96
CA SER A 317 -1.44 -1.87 -9.28
C SER A 317 -0.78 -3.22 -9.61
N ALA A 318 0.39 -3.24 -10.27
CA ALA A 318 1.17 -4.46 -10.49
C ALA A 318 1.61 -5.10 -9.16
N VAL A 319 2.10 -4.29 -8.22
CA VAL A 319 2.49 -4.74 -6.87
C VAL A 319 1.29 -5.29 -6.09
N VAL A 320 0.11 -4.68 -6.22
CA VAL A 320 -1.13 -5.20 -5.62
C VAL A 320 -1.51 -6.55 -6.22
N ILE A 321 -1.48 -6.70 -7.55
CA ILE A 321 -1.75 -7.97 -8.24
C ILE A 321 -0.76 -9.05 -7.78
N TYR A 322 0.55 -8.75 -7.79
CA TYR A 322 1.60 -9.63 -7.30
C TYR A 322 1.33 -10.08 -5.85
N SER A 323 1.00 -9.12 -4.98
CA SER A 323 0.71 -9.38 -3.57
C SER A 323 -0.53 -10.26 -3.40
N MET A 324 -1.58 -10.04 -4.19
CA MET A 324 -2.80 -10.85 -4.16
C MET A 324 -2.58 -12.26 -4.70
N LEU A 325 -1.79 -12.43 -5.76
CA LEU A 325 -1.37 -13.75 -6.27
C LEU A 325 -0.59 -14.50 -5.20
N MET A 326 0.45 -13.89 -4.66
CA MET A 326 1.29 -14.49 -3.61
C MET A 326 0.48 -14.81 -2.35
N TRP A 327 -0.38 -13.90 -1.91
CA TRP A 327 -1.27 -14.13 -0.78
C TRP A 327 -2.19 -15.34 -1.01
N THR A 328 -2.78 -15.45 -2.20
CA THR A 328 -3.68 -16.55 -2.55
C THR A 328 -2.92 -17.88 -2.65
N ALA A 329 -1.74 -17.86 -3.28
CA ALA A 329 -0.83 -19.01 -3.37
C ALA A 329 -0.41 -19.51 -1.97
N LEU A 330 0.05 -18.62 -1.09
CA LEU A 330 0.45 -18.95 0.27
C LEU A 330 -0.73 -19.46 1.11
N THR A 331 -1.93 -18.92 0.91
CA THR A 331 -3.14 -19.40 1.59
C THR A 331 -3.48 -20.83 1.18
N LEU A 332 -3.33 -21.19 -0.10
CA LEU A 332 -3.56 -22.53 -0.61
C LEU A 332 -2.41 -23.51 -0.31
N ALA A 333 -1.17 -23.03 -0.25
CA ALA A 333 0.01 -23.83 0.10
C ALA A 333 0.06 -24.14 1.60
N PHE A 334 -0.40 -23.19 2.43
CA PHE A 334 -0.46 -23.30 3.89
C PHE A 334 -1.88 -23.06 4.44
N PRO A 335 -2.89 -23.86 4.04
CA PRO A 335 -4.26 -23.71 4.55
C PRO A 335 -4.26 -23.90 6.06
N VAL A 336 -4.99 -23.04 6.74
CA VAL A 336 -5.21 -23.12 8.18
C VAL A 336 -6.11 -24.34 8.43
N PRO A 337 -5.50 -25.53 8.63
CA PRO A 337 -5.54 -26.18 9.93
C PRO A 337 -4.21 -26.85 10.34
N SER A 338 -3.04 -26.32 9.96
CA SER A 338 -1.77 -26.82 10.55
C SER A 338 -1.58 -26.36 12.01
N ALA A 339 -2.34 -25.35 12.44
CA ALA A 339 -2.26 -24.74 13.77
C ALA A 339 -3.24 -25.34 14.81
N ALA A 340 -4.14 -26.26 14.42
CA ALA A 340 -4.79 -27.12 15.42
C ALA A 340 -3.76 -28.02 16.15
N MET A 341 -2.53 -28.11 15.62
CA MET A 341 -1.42 -28.93 16.13
C MET A 341 -0.14 -28.16 16.50
N SER A 342 -0.09 -26.84 16.33
CA SER A 342 1.01 -26.05 16.90
C SER A 342 0.63 -25.66 18.32
N SER A 343 1.51 -25.90 19.29
CA SER A 343 1.28 -25.62 20.71
C SER A 343 0.54 -24.29 20.93
N GLU A 344 -0.26 -24.19 22.00
CA GLU A 344 -0.96 -22.96 22.37
C GLU A 344 0.00 -21.75 22.40
N THR A 345 1.24 -21.97 22.85
CA THR A 345 2.33 -20.99 22.84
C THR A 345 2.72 -20.53 21.43
N ALA A 346 2.78 -21.43 20.44
CA ALA A 346 3.08 -21.10 19.05
C ALA A 346 1.92 -20.34 18.38
N ALA A 347 0.67 -20.71 18.69
CA ALA A 347 -0.52 -20.01 18.22
C ALA A 347 -0.59 -18.58 18.78
N ALA A 348 -0.32 -18.41 20.07
CA ALA A 348 -0.23 -17.10 20.71
C ALA A 348 0.90 -16.24 20.11
N GLY A 349 2.09 -16.83 19.90
CA GLY A 349 3.21 -16.16 19.24
C GLY A 349 2.87 -15.69 17.83
N ALA A 350 2.19 -16.53 17.04
CA ALA A 350 1.75 -16.17 15.69
C ALA A 350 0.67 -15.07 15.68
N ALA A 351 -0.21 -15.03 16.68
CA ALA A 351 -1.22 -13.98 16.81
C ALA A 351 -0.60 -12.61 17.12
N VAL A 352 0.40 -12.57 18.03
CA VAL A 352 1.16 -11.35 18.33
C VAL A 352 1.93 -10.88 17.10
N LEU A 353 2.64 -11.80 16.41
CA LEU A 353 3.34 -11.47 15.17
C LEU A 353 2.40 -10.85 14.14
N ARG A 354 1.21 -11.44 13.94
CA ARG A 354 0.23 -10.95 12.96
C ARG A 354 -0.25 -9.53 13.27
N ARG A 355 -0.47 -9.20 14.55
CA ARG A 355 -0.86 -7.85 14.97
C ARG A 355 0.15 -6.80 14.53
N TRP A 356 1.45 -7.11 14.59
CA TRP A 356 2.52 -6.20 14.20
C TRP A 356 2.89 -6.29 12.71
N ALA A 357 2.64 -7.42 12.06
CA ALA A 357 2.90 -7.59 10.64
C ALA A 357 2.01 -6.69 9.76
N HIS A 358 0.76 -6.43 10.15
CA HIS A 358 -0.16 -5.56 9.39
C HIS A 358 0.34 -4.12 9.25
N PRO A 359 0.68 -3.37 10.33
CA PRO A 359 1.20 -2.02 10.19
C PRO A 359 2.55 -1.98 9.46
N VAL A 360 3.44 -2.96 9.68
CA VAL A 360 4.70 -3.08 8.93
C VAL A 360 4.44 -3.26 7.43
N THR A 361 3.44 -4.06 7.06
CA THR A 361 3.01 -4.22 5.66
C THR A 361 2.55 -2.89 5.06
N GLY A 362 1.84 -2.06 5.84
CA GLY A 362 1.44 -0.70 5.42
C GLY A 362 2.65 0.21 5.12
N ILE A 363 3.70 0.15 5.95
CA ILE A 363 4.94 0.91 5.73
C ILE A 363 5.68 0.41 4.48
N ILE A 364 5.75 -0.91 4.27
CA ILE A 364 6.34 -1.50 3.06
C ILE A 364 5.57 -1.04 1.81
N ALA A 365 4.24 -1.08 1.84
CA ALA A 365 3.39 -0.64 0.73
C ALA A 365 3.60 0.85 0.42
N LEU A 366 3.68 1.70 1.44
CA LEU A 366 3.95 3.13 1.27
C LEU A 366 5.35 3.39 0.70
N THR A 367 6.34 2.59 1.10
CA THR A 367 7.72 2.67 0.58
C THR A 367 7.79 2.24 -0.89
N ALA A 368 7.07 1.18 -1.26
CA ALA A 368 6.97 0.75 -2.66
C ALA A 368 6.29 1.83 -3.52
N LEU A 369 5.19 2.43 -3.03
CA LEU A 369 4.50 3.53 -3.70
C LEU A 369 5.42 4.75 -3.89
N SER A 370 6.14 5.18 -2.85
CA SER A 370 7.07 6.32 -2.97
C SER A 370 8.21 6.03 -3.95
N GLY A 371 8.69 4.79 -4.03
CA GLY A 371 9.68 4.37 -5.03
C GLY A 371 9.16 4.51 -6.46
N ALA A 372 7.86 4.30 -6.68
CA ALA A 372 7.24 4.50 -7.99
C ALA A 372 7.28 5.97 -8.43
N PHE A 373 7.11 6.91 -7.49
CA PHE A 373 7.28 8.35 -7.76
C PHE A 373 8.75 8.72 -8.01
N VAL A 374 9.70 8.13 -7.27
CA VAL A 374 11.14 8.33 -7.54
C VAL A 374 11.47 7.93 -8.98
N ALA A 375 10.98 6.78 -9.43
CA ALA A 375 11.18 6.30 -10.79
C ALA A 375 10.47 7.18 -11.84
N GLY A 376 9.24 7.64 -11.56
CA GLY A 376 8.47 8.46 -12.51
C GLY A 376 9.00 9.86 -12.72
N MET A 377 9.64 10.43 -11.70
CA MET A 377 10.24 11.75 -11.80
C MET A 377 11.72 11.74 -12.19
N ASP A 378 12.31 10.56 -12.41
CA ASP A 378 13.75 10.37 -12.59
C ASP A 378 14.57 10.91 -11.39
N ALA A 379 13.97 10.94 -10.19
CA ALA A 379 14.57 11.53 -9.00
C ALA A 379 15.78 10.73 -8.47
N GLY A 380 16.03 9.53 -8.99
CA GLY A 380 17.23 8.74 -8.69
C GLY A 380 18.54 9.43 -9.08
N HIS A 381 18.52 10.36 -10.04
CA HIS A 381 19.70 11.10 -10.53
C HIS A 381 19.95 12.43 -9.82
N ALA A 382 19.08 12.86 -8.89
CA ALA A 382 19.14 14.22 -8.33
C ALA A 382 20.11 14.36 -7.16
N TYR A 383 20.12 13.39 -6.25
CA TYR A 383 21.07 13.36 -5.13
C TYR A 383 21.65 11.95 -5.01
N ASN A 384 22.94 11.79 -5.29
CA ASN A 384 23.63 10.49 -5.36
C ASN A 384 24.60 10.25 -4.18
N THR A 385 24.39 10.97 -3.07
CA THR A 385 25.08 10.73 -1.78
C THR A 385 24.15 10.04 -0.78
N PHE A 386 24.70 9.30 0.18
CA PHE A 386 23.98 8.69 1.30
C PHE A 386 24.85 8.70 2.58
N PRO A 387 24.31 8.90 3.80
CA PRO A 387 22.89 9.10 4.13
C PRO A 387 22.38 10.52 3.86
N LYS A 388 23.27 11.51 3.81
CA LYS A 388 22.94 12.91 3.52
C LYS A 388 22.67 13.12 2.02
N MET A 389 21.86 14.13 1.70
CA MET A 389 21.56 14.59 0.34
C MET A 389 22.36 15.87 0.07
N ALA A 390 23.38 15.80 -0.80
CA ALA A 390 24.30 16.91 -1.09
C ALA A 390 24.87 17.57 0.18
N GLY A 391 25.35 16.75 1.11
CA GLY A 391 25.95 17.21 2.37
C GLY A 391 24.96 17.64 3.47
N ARG A 392 23.65 17.70 3.19
CA ARG A 392 22.60 18.08 4.16
C ARG A 392 21.66 16.92 4.49
N TRP A 393 21.00 16.98 5.65
CA TRP A 393 19.98 15.97 6.01
C TRP A 393 18.66 16.22 5.28
N VAL A 394 18.24 17.48 5.19
CA VAL A 394 17.11 17.93 4.36
C VAL A 394 17.70 18.75 3.21
N PRO A 395 17.39 18.44 1.94
CA PRO A 395 17.91 19.19 0.80
C PRO A 395 17.36 20.61 0.78
N GLU A 396 18.11 21.56 0.22
CA GLU A 396 17.70 22.98 0.17
C GLU A 396 16.40 23.15 -0.62
N ASP A 397 16.26 22.43 -1.72
CA ASP A 397 15.10 22.49 -2.60
C ASP A 397 13.87 21.76 -2.05
N TYR A 398 13.90 21.25 -0.81
CA TYR A 398 12.82 20.44 -0.26
C TYR A 398 11.47 21.17 -0.29
N PHE A 399 11.42 22.49 -0.07
CA PHE A 399 10.18 23.27 -0.04
C PHE A 399 9.94 24.11 -1.31
N ALA A 400 10.54 23.73 -2.43
CA ALA A 400 10.45 24.49 -3.68
C ALA A 400 9.04 24.60 -4.28
N LEU A 401 8.13 23.67 -3.93
CA LEU A 401 6.73 23.70 -4.38
C LEU A 401 5.77 23.85 -3.20
N PRO A 402 4.56 24.40 -3.41
CA PRO A 402 3.56 24.52 -2.35
C PRO A 402 2.75 23.22 -2.15
N GLY A 403 2.37 22.96 -0.90
CA GLY A 403 1.36 21.98 -0.54
C GLY A 403 1.67 20.55 -0.97
N TRP A 404 0.66 19.84 -1.48
CA TRP A 404 0.78 18.43 -1.87
C TRP A 404 1.69 18.22 -3.10
N ARG A 405 1.79 19.21 -3.99
CA ARG A 405 2.69 19.16 -5.16
C ARG A 405 4.15 19.00 -4.75
N ASN A 406 4.53 19.59 -3.62
CA ASN A 406 5.86 19.37 -3.06
C ASN A 406 6.12 17.90 -2.72
N ALA A 407 5.12 17.15 -2.26
CA ALA A 407 5.34 15.76 -1.90
C ALA A 407 5.43 14.81 -3.10
N PHE A 408 4.88 15.20 -4.27
CA PHE A 408 4.73 14.28 -5.41
C PHE A 408 5.35 14.77 -6.73
N GLU A 409 5.68 16.06 -6.84
CA GLU A 409 6.21 16.71 -8.06
C GLU A 409 7.58 17.36 -7.83
N ASN A 410 8.05 17.47 -6.59
CA ASN A 410 9.37 17.98 -6.27
C ASN A 410 10.38 16.83 -6.14
N THR A 411 11.35 16.80 -7.05
CA THR A 411 12.44 15.82 -7.11
C THR A 411 13.18 15.63 -5.78
N ALA A 412 13.50 16.72 -5.08
CA ALA A 412 14.20 16.66 -3.80
C ALA A 412 13.33 16.02 -2.71
N ALA A 413 12.07 16.44 -2.63
CA ALA A 413 11.15 15.95 -1.62
C ALA A 413 10.78 14.48 -1.83
N VAL A 414 10.46 14.06 -3.06
CA VAL A 414 10.15 12.65 -3.37
C VAL A 414 11.32 11.73 -3.06
N GLN A 415 12.55 12.13 -3.43
CA GLN A 415 13.73 11.34 -3.13
C GLN A 415 13.98 11.27 -1.61
N PHE A 416 13.83 12.40 -0.89
CA PHE A 416 13.95 12.45 0.57
C PHE A 416 12.91 11.56 1.27
N HIS A 417 11.63 11.65 0.89
CA HIS A 417 10.54 10.83 1.44
C HIS A 417 10.81 9.34 1.26
N HIS A 418 11.23 8.93 0.06
CA HIS A 418 11.53 7.54 -0.22
C HIS A 418 12.70 7.02 0.64
N ARG A 419 13.77 7.81 0.81
CA ARG A 419 14.90 7.46 1.70
C ARG A 419 14.46 7.28 3.15
N VAL A 420 13.66 8.21 3.68
CA VAL A 420 13.12 8.13 5.05
C VAL A 420 12.24 6.90 5.21
N LEU A 421 11.36 6.63 4.24
CA LEU A 421 10.49 5.46 4.23
C LEU A 421 11.27 4.15 4.12
N ALA A 422 12.35 4.09 3.34
CA ALA A 422 13.23 2.92 3.23
C ALA A 422 13.94 2.61 4.56
N VAL A 423 14.51 3.61 5.23
CA VAL A 423 15.13 3.45 6.56
C VAL A 423 14.08 3.06 7.62
N THR A 424 12.90 3.66 7.56
CA THR A 424 11.77 3.32 8.44
C THR A 424 11.33 1.88 8.24
N THR A 425 11.26 1.41 6.98
CA THR A 425 10.94 0.02 6.64
C THR A 425 11.98 -0.95 7.19
N LEU A 426 13.27 -0.69 6.96
CA LEU A 426 14.35 -1.52 7.48
C LEU A 426 14.31 -1.62 9.00
N THR A 427 14.11 -0.49 9.67
CA THR A 427 14.04 -0.44 11.14
C THR A 427 12.81 -1.17 11.67
N SER A 428 11.66 -1.00 11.03
CA SER A 428 10.39 -1.63 11.42
C SER A 428 10.44 -3.14 11.24
N VAL A 429 10.94 -3.62 10.09
CA VAL A 429 11.12 -5.05 9.82
C VAL A 429 12.19 -5.64 10.75
N GLY A 430 13.31 -4.95 10.96
CA GLY A 430 14.38 -5.38 11.87
C GLY A 430 13.89 -5.51 13.31
N THR A 431 13.09 -4.54 13.79
CA THR A 431 12.47 -4.59 15.12
C THR A 431 11.44 -5.72 15.22
N LEU A 432 10.61 -5.91 14.19
CA LEU A 432 9.65 -7.01 14.15
C LEU A 432 10.36 -8.38 14.24
N TRP A 433 11.41 -8.55 13.44
CA TRP A 433 12.24 -9.75 13.43
C TRP A 433 12.91 -9.97 14.78
N TRP A 434 13.56 -8.93 15.32
CA TRP A 434 14.26 -9.00 16.61
C TRP A 434 13.31 -9.35 17.77
N ALA A 435 12.13 -8.70 17.82
CA ALA A 435 11.13 -8.94 18.85
C ALA A 435 10.57 -10.37 18.84
N HIS A 436 10.58 -11.04 17.68
CA HIS A 436 10.03 -12.39 17.52
C HIS A 436 11.09 -13.47 17.29
N ARG A 437 12.39 -13.15 17.28
CA ARG A 437 13.46 -14.11 16.97
C ARG A 437 13.50 -15.32 17.91
N ALA A 438 13.16 -15.10 19.19
CA ALA A 438 13.12 -16.13 20.24
C ALA A 438 11.69 -16.65 20.51
N ALA A 439 10.67 -16.12 19.82
CA ALA A 439 9.30 -16.58 20.00
C ALA A 439 9.13 -18.00 19.47
N VAL A 440 8.28 -18.81 20.10
CA VAL A 440 7.84 -20.07 19.51
C VAL A 440 6.89 -19.73 18.36
N LEU A 441 7.28 -20.06 17.12
CA LEU A 441 6.46 -19.84 15.93
C LEU A 441 6.38 -21.12 15.08
N PRO A 442 5.27 -21.34 14.37
CA PRO A 442 5.21 -22.37 13.33
C PRO A 442 6.35 -22.20 12.31
N ARG A 443 6.94 -23.31 11.86
CA ARG A 443 8.08 -23.31 10.91
C ARG A 443 7.83 -22.42 9.67
N PRO A 444 6.66 -22.43 9.01
CA PRO A 444 6.42 -21.53 7.87
C PRO A 444 6.47 -20.04 8.25
N ALA A 445 5.90 -19.66 9.40
CA ALA A 445 5.93 -18.27 9.88
C ALA A 445 7.36 -17.82 10.21
N ARG A 446 8.16 -18.71 10.80
CA ARG A 446 9.59 -18.48 11.08
C ARG A 446 10.38 -18.24 9.79
N LEU A 447 10.19 -19.09 8.78
CA LEU A 447 10.83 -18.97 7.48
C LEU A 447 10.45 -17.65 6.78
N LEU A 448 9.16 -17.31 6.73
CA LEU A 448 8.68 -16.08 6.12
C LEU A 448 9.18 -14.82 6.84
N LEU A 449 9.24 -14.83 8.18
CA LEU A 449 9.77 -13.72 8.96
C LEU A 449 11.27 -13.50 8.70
N ASN A 450 12.05 -14.58 8.66
CA ASN A 450 13.47 -14.51 8.32
C ASN A 450 13.67 -14.03 6.88
N GLY A 451 12.90 -14.58 5.93
CA GLY A 451 12.92 -14.18 4.53
C GLY A 451 12.58 -12.70 4.34
N LEU A 452 11.56 -12.19 5.06
CA LEU A 452 11.21 -10.77 5.03
C LEU A 452 12.37 -9.87 5.49
N ALA A 453 13.07 -10.26 6.56
CA ALA A 453 14.22 -9.50 7.06
C ALA A 453 15.37 -9.46 6.03
N VAL A 454 15.72 -10.62 5.46
CA VAL A 454 16.77 -10.73 4.43
C VAL A 454 16.39 -9.94 3.18
N MET A 455 15.17 -10.10 2.67
CA MET A 455 14.70 -9.38 1.47
C MET A 455 14.65 -7.87 1.69
N THR A 456 14.26 -7.42 2.89
CA THR A 456 14.24 -5.99 3.21
C THR A 456 15.65 -5.40 3.24
N ALA A 457 16.61 -6.12 3.85
CA ALA A 457 18.01 -5.71 3.82
C ALA A 457 18.54 -5.66 2.38
N ALA A 458 18.30 -6.70 1.59
CA ALA A 458 18.69 -6.76 0.19
C ALA A 458 18.10 -5.61 -0.63
N GLN A 459 16.81 -5.29 -0.44
CA GLN A 459 16.14 -4.21 -1.16
C GLN A 459 16.70 -2.83 -0.80
N VAL A 460 17.00 -2.59 0.48
CA VAL A 460 17.61 -1.31 0.91
C VAL A 460 19.03 -1.20 0.41
N THR A 461 19.83 -2.27 0.48
CA THR A 461 21.17 -2.30 -0.11
C THR A 461 21.10 -2.03 -1.61
N LEU A 462 20.21 -2.71 -2.35
CA LEU A 462 20.02 -2.48 -3.78
C LEU A 462 19.65 -1.02 -4.07
N GLY A 463 18.74 -0.43 -3.29
CA GLY A 463 18.34 0.98 -3.44
C GLY A 463 19.50 1.96 -3.18
N ILE A 464 20.28 1.74 -2.12
CA ILE A 464 21.46 2.57 -1.80
C ILE A 464 22.52 2.40 -2.89
N SER A 465 22.82 1.18 -3.31
CA SER A 465 23.78 0.91 -4.39
C SER A 465 23.35 1.56 -5.69
N THR A 466 22.07 1.45 -6.07
CA THR A 466 21.53 2.11 -7.27
C THR A 466 21.73 3.62 -7.20
N LEU A 467 21.51 4.21 -6.02
CA LEU A 467 21.71 5.63 -5.80
C LEU A 467 23.18 6.06 -5.90
N LEU A 468 24.09 5.33 -5.24
CA LEU A 468 25.53 5.64 -5.25
C LEU A 468 26.17 5.42 -6.63
N LEU A 469 25.66 4.45 -7.38
CA LEU A 469 26.12 4.13 -8.73
C LEU A 469 25.43 4.97 -9.82
N HIS A 470 24.70 6.03 -9.45
CA HIS A 470 24.05 6.96 -10.39
C HIS A 470 23.01 6.29 -11.31
N VAL A 471 22.27 5.33 -10.77
CA VAL A 471 21.23 4.54 -11.48
C VAL A 471 21.82 3.85 -12.72
N PRO A 472 22.76 2.91 -12.53
CA PRO A 472 23.40 2.26 -13.65
C PRO A 472 22.36 1.45 -14.43
N PRO A 473 22.33 1.54 -15.77
CA PRO A 473 21.52 0.62 -16.56
C PRO A 473 22.07 -0.79 -16.32
N LEU A 474 21.28 -1.66 -15.68
CA LEU A 474 21.70 -3.01 -15.31
C LEU A 474 22.23 -3.84 -16.51
N LEU A 475 21.93 -3.41 -17.74
CA LEU A 475 22.39 -4.01 -19.01
C LEU A 475 23.72 -3.47 -19.56
N LEU A 476 24.23 -2.31 -19.11
CA LEU A 476 25.54 -1.83 -19.59
C LEU A 476 26.73 -2.55 -18.95
N TRP A 477 26.49 -3.37 -17.93
CA TRP A 477 27.52 -4.27 -17.37
C TRP A 477 27.66 -5.59 -18.15
N ALA A 478 26.65 -5.98 -18.94
CA ALA A 478 26.70 -7.16 -19.80
C ALA A 478 27.22 -6.86 -21.22
N SER A 479 27.30 -5.58 -21.59
CA SER A 479 27.87 -5.11 -22.86
C SER A 479 29.18 -4.32 -22.64
N GLY A 480 29.92 -4.63 -21.58
CA GLY A 480 31.26 -4.08 -21.38
C GLY A 480 32.18 -4.50 -22.53
N GLY A 481 32.51 -3.54 -23.38
CA GLY A 481 33.40 -3.64 -24.54
C GLY A 481 33.36 -2.34 -25.32
#